data_AF-A0A9D9LJK1-F1
#
_entry.id   AF-A0A9D9LJK1-F1
#
_cell.length_a   1.000
_cell.length_b   1.000
_cell.length_c   1.000
_cell.angle_alpha   90.00
_cell.angle_beta   90.00
_cell.angle_gamma   90.00
#
_symmetry.space_group_name_H-M   'P 1'
#
loop_
_entity.id
_entity.type
_entity.pdbx_description
1 polymer ?
#
loop_
_entity_poly.entity_id
_entity_poly.type
_entity_poly.pdbx_seq_one_letter_code
_entity_poly.pdbx_strand_id
1 'polypeptide(L)'
;MSKKYVYLFSEGNKDMRNLLGGKGANLAEMTHIGLPVPQGFTITTEACTQYYEDGRQINDAIMAEIMENIDKMEAITGKKFGDLENPLLVSVRSGARASMPGMMDTILNLGLNEEVVEVMAKKSGNARWAYDCYRRFIQMYSDVVMEVGKKYFEQLIDKMKEEKGVSLDVELTADDLKELASQFKAEYKAKIGNDFPSDPKEQLIGAVKAVFRSWDNPRANVYRRDNDIPYSWGTAVNVQAMAFGNMGDDCGTGVAFTRDPATGEKKLMGEFLTNAQGEDVVAGVRTPMPIAQMEEKFPEAFEQFKKVCAILEDHYRDMQDMEFTVENGKL
;
A
#
# COMPACT_ATOMS: atom_id res chain seq x y z
N MET A 1 15.28 29.81 0.91
CA MET A 1 15.47 28.40 1.31
C MET A 1 15.10 27.54 0.13
N SER A 2 15.84 26.46 -0.16
CA SER A 2 15.41 25.46 -1.15
C SER A 2 14.07 24.87 -0.70
N LYS A 3 13.18 24.61 -1.66
CA LYS A 3 11.87 24.00 -1.40
C LYS A 3 12.09 22.52 -1.03
N LYS A 4 11.44 22.03 0.03
CA LYS A 4 11.50 20.63 0.49
C LYS A 4 10.29 19.86 -0.05
N TYR A 5 10.52 18.70 -0.63
CA TYR A 5 9.52 17.90 -1.35
C TYR A 5 9.19 16.56 -0.68
N VAL A 6 10.01 16.09 0.25
CA VAL A 6 9.80 14.80 0.93
C VAL A 6 9.92 14.95 2.44
N TYR A 7 8.92 14.45 3.17
CA TYR A 7 8.83 14.58 4.63
C TYR A 7 8.69 13.18 5.25
N LEU A 8 9.55 12.84 6.21
CA LEU A 8 9.29 11.70 7.08
C LEU A 8 7.97 11.91 7.84
N PHE A 9 7.31 10.83 8.24
CA PHE A 9 6.10 10.97 9.07
C PHE A 9 6.36 11.73 10.38
N SER A 10 7.60 11.66 10.92
CA SER A 10 8.03 12.44 12.10
C SER A 10 8.26 13.93 11.85
N GLU A 11 8.16 14.40 10.61
CA GLU A 11 8.36 15.81 10.22
C GLU A 11 7.05 16.50 9.81
N GLY A 12 5.94 15.76 9.75
CA GLY A 12 4.62 16.25 9.34
C GLY A 12 3.67 16.41 10.53
N ASN A 13 2.42 16.83 10.27
CA ASN A 13 1.32 16.78 11.25
C ASN A 13 -0.02 16.97 10.53
N LYS A 14 -1.13 16.89 11.26
CA LYS A 14 -2.48 17.02 10.69
C LYS A 14 -2.74 18.36 9.98
N ASP A 15 -2.07 19.44 10.39
CA ASP A 15 -2.26 20.78 9.82
C ASP A 15 -1.59 20.94 8.45
N MET A 16 -0.63 20.06 8.13
CA MET A 16 0.05 20.01 6.84
C MET A 16 -0.75 19.29 5.75
N ARG A 17 -2.06 19.10 5.93
CA ARG A 17 -2.98 18.42 5.00
C ARG A 17 -2.88 18.91 3.54
N ASN A 18 -2.69 20.21 3.33
CA ASN A 18 -2.54 20.75 1.98
C ASN A 18 -1.25 20.29 1.30
N LEU A 19 -0.17 20.11 2.07
CA LEU A 19 1.13 19.73 1.55
C LEU A 19 1.29 18.21 1.45
N LEU A 20 0.85 17.47 2.48
CA LEU A 20 1.03 16.01 2.61
C LEU A 20 -0.17 15.19 2.16
N GLY A 21 -1.27 15.86 1.79
CA GLY A 21 -2.56 15.21 1.58
C GLY A 21 -3.20 14.73 2.90
N GLY A 22 -4.44 14.25 2.82
CA GLY A 22 -5.16 13.75 4.00
C GLY A 22 -4.48 12.53 4.63
N LYS A 23 -4.09 11.55 3.80
CA LYS A 23 -3.45 10.30 4.28
C LYS A 23 -2.06 10.57 4.87
N GLY A 24 -1.22 11.37 4.22
CA GLY A 24 0.12 11.70 4.73
C GLY A 24 0.09 12.52 6.01
N ALA A 25 -0.80 13.52 6.11
CA ALA A 25 -0.96 14.31 7.32
C ALA A 25 -1.46 13.47 8.51
N ASN A 26 -2.39 12.53 8.28
CA ASN A 26 -2.84 11.61 9.33
C ASN A 26 -1.76 10.59 9.73
N LEU A 27 -0.98 10.04 8.78
CA LEU A 27 0.15 9.16 9.10
C LEU A 27 1.19 9.88 9.97
N ALA A 28 1.47 11.14 9.66
CA ALA A 28 2.35 11.97 10.46
C ALA A 28 1.80 12.25 11.86
N GLU A 29 0.53 12.65 11.97
CA GLU A 29 -0.12 12.88 13.26
C GLU A 29 -0.15 11.62 14.14
N MET A 30 -0.53 10.48 13.56
CA MET A 30 -0.54 9.20 14.26
C MET A 30 0.85 8.80 14.76
N THR A 31 1.89 9.09 13.97
CA THR A 31 3.29 8.89 14.38
C THR A 31 3.65 9.79 15.57
N HIS A 32 3.24 11.07 15.55
CA HIS A 32 3.53 12.02 16.62
C HIS A 32 2.83 11.71 17.94
N ILE A 33 1.60 11.21 17.90
CA ILE A 33 0.86 10.82 19.10
C ILE A 33 1.21 9.39 19.59
N GLY A 34 2.21 8.76 18.98
CA GLY A 34 2.82 7.51 19.47
C GLY A 34 2.05 6.23 19.11
N LEU A 35 1.25 6.24 18.04
CA LEU A 35 0.57 5.04 17.56
C LEU A 35 1.55 4.12 16.79
N PRO A 36 1.27 2.80 16.70
CA PRO A 36 2.11 1.83 16.01
C PRO A 36 2.00 1.96 14.48
N VAL A 37 2.48 3.07 13.93
CA VAL A 37 2.47 3.32 12.48
C VAL A 37 3.77 2.78 11.88
N PRO A 38 3.71 1.89 10.85
CA PRO A 38 4.91 1.53 10.10
C PRO A 38 5.59 2.77 9.52
N GLN A 39 6.90 2.86 9.67
CA GLN A 39 7.68 4.04 9.31
C GLN A 39 7.63 4.32 7.81
N GLY A 40 7.76 5.59 7.45
CA GLY A 40 7.65 6.03 6.07
C GLY A 40 7.82 7.53 5.89
N PHE A 41 7.57 7.97 4.66
CA PHE A 41 7.61 9.37 4.27
C PHE A 41 6.53 9.69 3.25
N THR A 42 6.24 10.98 3.11
CA THR A 42 5.31 11.54 2.14
C THR A 42 6.05 12.47 1.18
N ILE A 43 5.89 12.20 -0.11
CA ILE A 43 6.27 13.10 -1.21
C ILE A 43 5.10 14.06 -1.43
N THR A 44 5.36 15.36 -1.36
CA THR A 44 4.31 16.38 -1.22
C THR A 44 3.43 16.56 -2.46
N THR A 45 2.27 17.19 -2.28
CA THR A 45 1.43 17.64 -3.40
C THR A 45 2.16 18.65 -4.30
N GLU A 46 3.09 19.42 -3.76
CA GLU A 46 3.90 20.36 -4.52
C GLU A 46 4.92 19.66 -5.42
N ALA A 47 5.44 18.48 -5.01
CA ALA A 47 6.24 17.65 -5.91
C ALA A 47 5.42 17.13 -7.09
N CYS A 48 4.13 16.84 -6.89
CA CYS A 48 3.21 16.51 -7.98
C CYS A 48 3.04 17.71 -8.94
N THR A 49 2.82 18.93 -8.42
CA THR A 49 2.77 20.14 -9.25
C THR A 49 4.06 20.33 -10.03
N GLN A 50 5.22 20.22 -9.37
CA GLN A 50 6.53 20.36 -10.01
C GLN A 50 6.74 19.30 -11.10
N TYR A 51 6.32 18.06 -10.86
CA TYR A 51 6.38 17.00 -11.87
C TYR A 51 5.62 17.37 -13.15
N TYR A 52 4.45 18.00 -13.05
CA TYR A 52 3.71 18.46 -14.22
C TYR A 52 4.36 19.68 -14.90
N GLU A 53 4.90 20.62 -14.12
CA GLU A 53 5.64 21.79 -14.64
C GLU A 53 6.92 21.36 -15.38
N ASP A 54 7.59 20.31 -14.90
CA ASP A 54 8.81 19.73 -15.50
C ASP A 54 8.50 18.78 -16.66
N GLY A 55 7.30 18.85 -17.24
CA GLY A 55 6.92 18.04 -18.41
C GLY A 55 6.75 16.56 -18.08
N ARG A 56 6.17 16.26 -16.91
CA ARG A 56 5.94 14.90 -16.39
C ARG A 56 7.24 14.15 -16.10
N GLN A 57 8.21 14.85 -15.52
CA GLN A 57 9.48 14.26 -15.06
C GLN A 57 9.70 14.54 -13.58
N ILE A 58 10.30 13.57 -12.89
CA ILE A 58 10.79 13.78 -11.52
C ILE A 58 12.20 14.36 -11.67
N ASN A 59 12.39 15.61 -11.27
CA ASN A 59 13.69 16.27 -11.35
C ASN A 59 14.69 15.71 -10.30
N ASP A 60 15.96 16.06 -10.49
CA ASP A 60 17.07 15.55 -9.67
C ASP A 60 16.94 15.92 -8.18
N ALA A 61 16.33 17.08 -7.87
CA ALA A 61 16.15 17.51 -6.48
C ALA A 61 15.12 16.63 -5.75
N ILE A 62 13.95 16.38 -6.37
CA ILE A 62 12.93 15.48 -5.82
C ILE A 62 13.48 14.06 -5.73
N MET A 63 14.19 13.60 -6.77
CA MET A 63 14.83 12.28 -6.78
C MET A 63 15.83 12.11 -5.63
N ALA A 64 16.69 13.10 -5.40
CA ALA A 64 17.66 13.08 -4.31
C ALA A 64 16.98 13.03 -2.93
N GLU A 65 15.93 13.83 -2.70
CA GLU A 65 15.18 13.79 -1.45
C GLU A 65 14.45 12.46 -1.22
N ILE A 66 13.91 11.83 -2.27
CA ILE A 66 13.30 10.49 -2.15
C ILE A 66 14.35 9.48 -1.69
N MET A 67 15.53 9.47 -2.33
CA MET A 67 16.60 8.53 -1.98
C MET A 67 17.15 8.77 -0.57
N GLU A 68 17.33 10.03 -0.17
CA GLU A 68 17.75 10.37 1.19
C GLU A 68 16.75 9.85 2.24
N ASN A 69 15.44 9.94 1.98
CA ASN A 69 14.42 9.46 2.90
C ASN A 69 14.27 7.93 2.90
N ILE A 70 14.61 7.26 1.78
CA ILE A 70 14.80 5.81 1.79
C ILE A 70 15.95 5.43 2.72
N ASP A 71 17.12 6.06 2.59
CA ASP A 71 18.28 5.77 3.45
C ASP A 71 17.97 6.00 4.94
N LYS A 72 17.21 7.07 5.27
CA LYS A 72 16.72 7.31 6.63
C LYS A 72 15.77 6.21 7.10
N MET A 73 14.85 5.77 6.25
CA MET A 73 13.92 4.68 6.59
C MET A 73 14.67 3.35 6.77
N GLU A 74 15.69 3.07 5.97
CA GLU A 74 16.57 1.91 6.16
C GLU A 74 17.26 1.96 7.53
N ALA A 75 17.81 3.11 7.91
CA ALA A 75 18.46 3.30 9.21
C ALA A 75 17.50 3.11 10.38
N ILE A 76 16.26 3.59 10.28
CA ILE A 76 15.24 3.47 11.34
C ILE A 76 14.75 2.02 11.46
N THR A 77 14.52 1.35 10.33
CA THR A 77 13.93 -0.01 10.30
C THR A 77 14.96 -1.12 10.47
N GLY A 78 16.24 -0.84 10.23
CA GLY A 78 17.30 -1.85 10.16
C GLY A 78 17.17 -2.80 8.96
N LYS A 79 16.32 -2.47 7.98
CA LYS A 79 16.09 -3.21 6.73
C LYS A 79 16.63 -2.40 5.56
N LYS A 80 16.98 -3.05 4.45
CA LYS A 80 17.55 -2.37 3.26
C LYS A 80 16.88 -2.76 1.96
N PHE A 81 16.74 -1.80 1.04
CA PHE A 81 16.09 -1.98 -0.24
C PHE A 81 16.91 -2.91 -1.15
N GLY A 82 16.30 -4.00 -1.59
CA GLY A 82 16.98 -5.02 -2.40
C GLY A 82 17.99 -5.89 -1.63
N ASP A 83 18.02 -5.81 -0.31
CA ASP A 83 18.98 -6.57 0.50
C ASP A 83 18.66 -8.06 0.51
N LEU A 84 19.71 -8.88 0.38
CA LEU A 84 19.59 -10.34 0.30
C LEU A 84 19.62 -11.02 1.67
N GLU A 85 19.72 -10.23 2.73
CA GLU A 85 19.57 -10.71 4.10
C GLU A 85 18.27 -10.17 4.69
N ASN A 86 18.14 -8.86 4.91
CA ASN A 86 17.00 -8.24 5.58
C ASN A 86 16.30 -7.20 4.69
N PRO A 87 15.51 -7.65 3.69
CA PRO A 87 14.92 -6.75 2.71
C PRO A 87 13.88 -5.81 3.32
N LEU A 88 13.98 -4.53 2.94
CA LEU A 88 12.94 -3.54 3.13
C LEU A 88 11.98 -3.62 1.95
N LEU A 89 10.70 -3.88 2.24
CA LEU A 89 9.62 -3.76 1.29
C LEU A 89 8.73 -2.59 1.69
N VAL A 90 8.19 -1.89 0.70
CA VAL A 90 7.34 -0.72 0.92
C VAL A 90 6.01 -0.83 0.20
N SER A 91 5.01 -0.13 0.72
CA SER A 91 3.81 0.23 -0.01
C SER A 91 3.92 1.65 -0.53
N VAL A 92 3.32 1.91 -1.69
CA VAL A 92 3.19 3.22 -2.30
C VAL A 92 1.70 3.53 -2.41
N ARG A 93 1.25 4.56 -1.70
CA ARG A 93 -0.17 4.92 -1.56
C ARG A 93 -0.38 6.39 -1.92
N SER A 94 -1.27 6.64 -2.86
CA SER A 94 -1.67 7.99 -3.23
C SER A 94 -2.50 8.67 -2.12
N GLY A 95 -2.43 10.00 -2.02
CA GLY A 95 -3.13 10.75 -0.99
C GLY A 95 -3.31 12.22 -1.35
N ALA A 96 -4.47 12.57 -1.92
CA ALA A 96 -4.82 13.97 -2.18
C ALA A 96 -5.28 14.71 -0.91
N ARG A 97 -5.44 16.03 -1.01
CA ARG A 97 -5.95 16.90 0.07
C ARG A 97 -7.38 16.55 0.45
N ALA A 98 -8.21 16.30 -0.57
CA ALA A 98 -9.56 15.76 -0.43
C ALA A 98 -9.52 14.24 -0.53
N SER A 99 -10.42 13.57 0.19
CA SER A 99 -10.59 12.12 0.04
C SER A 99 -11.19 11.81 -1.33
N MET A 100 -10.62 10.83 -2.03
CA MET A 100 -11.13 10.35 -3.32
C MET A 100 -11.22 8.82 -3.28
N PRO A 101 -12.21 8.24 -2.59
CA PRO A 101 -12.34 6.79 -2.42
C PRO A 101 -12.43 6.05 -3.76
N GLY A 102 -11.66 4.97 -3.92
CA GLY A 102 -11.66 4.13 -5.13
C GLY A 102 -11.00 4.75 -6.37
N MET A 103 -10.48 5.98 -6.29
CA MET A 103 -9.90 6.70 -7.44
C MET A 103 -8.39 6.56 -7.55
N MET A 104 -7.76 6.07 -6.49
CA MET A 104 -6.36 6.28 -6.17
C MET A 104 -5.71 4.93 -5.88
N ASP A 105 -4.69 4.59 -6.67
CA ASP A 105 -4.10 3.25 -6.64
C ASP A 105 -3.12 3.08 -5.47
N THR A 106 -2.99 1.83 -5.02
CA THR A 106 -2.05 1.38 -3.98
C THR A 106 -1.21 0.26 -4.57
N ILE A 107 0.10 0.32 -4.35
CA ILE A 107 1.03 -0.77 -4.69
C ILE A 107 1.59 -1.31 -3.37
N LEU A 108 1.48 -2.62 -3.15
CA LEU A 108 2.06 -3.31 -2.00
C LEU A 108 3.31 -4.10 -2.43
N ASN A 109 4.13 -4.48 -1.46
CA ASN A 109 5.29 -5.36 -1.64
C ASN A 109 6.34 -4.83 -2.63
N LEU A 110 6.44 -3.51 -2.82
CA LEU A 110 7.44 -2.89 -3.68
C LEU A 110 8.84 -3.10 -3.11
N GLY A 111 9.77 -3.49 -3.95
CA GLY A 111 11.12 -3.95 -3.60
C GLY A 111 11.34 -5.44 -3.84
N LEU A 112 10.30 -6.18 -4.20
CA LEU A 112 10.41 -7.59 -4.59
C LEU A 112 11.05 -7.74 -5.98
N ASN A 113 11.96 -8.71 -6.09
CA ASN A 113 12.52 -9.24 -7.33
C ASN A 113 12.85 -10.74 -7.11
N GLU A 114 13.44 -11.41 -8.10
CA GLU A 114 13.77 -12.84 -8.04
C GLU A 114 14.69 -13.22 -6.89
N GLU A 115 15.62 -12.36 -6.50
CA GLU A 115 16.56 -12.65 -5.42
C GLU A 115 15.91 -12.42 -4.06
N VAL A 116 15.20 -11.30 -3.91
CA VAL A 116 14.52 -10.91 -2.67
C VAL A 116 13.37 -11.88 -2.32
N VAL A 117 12.61 -12.35 -3.32
CA VAL A 117 11.52 -13.33 -3.08
C VAL A 117 12.07 -14.65 -2.56
N GLU A 118 13.23 -15.10 -3.04
CA GLU A 118 13.89 -16.32 -2.56
C GLU A 118 14.40 -16.15 -1.13
N VAL A 119 14.88 -14.96 -0.75
CA VAL A 119 15.26 -14.63 0.62
C VAL A 119 14.05 -14.65 1.54
N MET A 120 12.93 -14.05 1.13
CA MET A 120 11.68 -14.09 1.89
C MET A 120 11.13 -15.51 2.05
N ALA A 121 11.16 -16.32 0.98
CA ALA A 121 10.74 -17.71 1.02
C ALA A 121 11.54 -18.52 2.05
N LYS A 122 12.87 -18.34 2.08
CA LYS A 122 13.75 -19.02 3.03
C LYS A 122 13.55 -18.54 4.46
N LYS A 123 13.44 -17.23 4.68
CA LYS A 123 13.29 -16.65 6.02
C LYS A 123 11.95 -16.99 6.68
N SER A 124 10.87 -17.02 5.91
CA SER A 124 9.54 -17.36 6.42
C SER A 124 9.32 -18.87 6.54
N GLY A 125 10.12 -19.69 5.86
CA GLY A 125 9.82 -21.12 5.67
C GLY A 125 8.56 -21.36 4.83
N ASN A 126 8.05 -20.33 4.15
CA ASN A 126 6.80 -20.35 3.39
C ASN A 126 7.01 -19.78 1.98
N ALA A 127 7.53 -20.62 1.09
CA ALA A 127 7.78 -20.25 -0.30
C ALA A 127 6.49 -19.86 -1.05
N ARG A 128 5.38 -20.52 -0.74
CA ARG A 128 4.07 -20.23 -1.34
C ARG A 128 3.65 -18.79 -1.04
N TRP A 129 3.79 -18.34 0.21
CA TRP A 129 3.51 -16.95 0.60
C TRP A 129 4.43 -15.95 -0.11
N ALA A 130 5.74 -16.19 -0.14
CA ALA A 130 6.68 -15.26 -0.77
C ALA A 130 6.37 -15.07 -2.26
N TYR A 131 6.10 -16.16 -2.98
CA TYR A 131 5.71 -16.11 -4.39
C TYR A 131 4.31 -15.54 -4.61
N ASP A 132 3.37 -15.72 -3.68
CA ASP A 132 2.07 -15.03 -3.72
C ASP A 132 2.25 -13.51 -3.59
N CYS A 133 3.09 -13.05 -2.67
CA CYS A 133 3.44 -11.63 -2.56
C CYS A 133 4.10 -11.10 -3.84
N TYR A 134 4.96 -11.89 -4.49
CA TYR A 134 5.64 -11.46 -5.72
C TYR A 134 4.70 -11.39 -6.92
N ARG A 135 3.85 -12.39 -7.16
CA ARG A 135 2.86 -12.30 -8.24
C ARG A 135 1.89 -11.15 -8.03
N ARG A 136 1.45 -10.91 -6.78
CA ARG A 136 0.59 -9.76 -6.43
C ARG A 136 1.30 -8.44 -6.71
N PHE A 137 2.57 -8.32 -6.31
CA PHE A 137 3.36 -7.13 -6.62
C PHE A 137 3.43 -6.86 -8.11
N ILE A 138 3.78 -7.87 -8.92
CA ILE A 138 3.88 -7.71 -10.37
C ILE A 138 2.54 -7.28 -10.95
N GLN A 139 1.43 -7.91 -10.53
CA GLN A 139 0.09 -7.54 -10.97
C GLN A 139 -0.28 -6.10 -10.61
N MET A 140 -0.14 -5.72 -9.33
CA MET A 140 -0.48 -4.37 -8.85
C MET A 140 0.39 -3.31 -9.51
N TYR A 141 1.70 -3.54 -9.57
CA TYR A 141 2.64 -2.62 -10.20
C TYR A 141 2.32 -2.45 -11.69
N SER A 142 2.05 -3.55 -12.39
CA SER A 142 1.69 -3.53 -13.80
C SER A 142 0.35 -2.83 -14.04
N ASP A 143 -0.67 -3.11 -13.26
CA ASP A 143 -1.98 -2.45 -13.37
C ASP A 143 -1.86 -0.93 -13.27
N VAL A 144 -1.12 -0.46 -12.26
CA VAL A 144 -0.94 0.96 -11.97
C VAL A 144 -0.01 1.64 -12.98
N VAL A 145 1.09 1.00 -13.38
CA VAL A 145 2.07 1.60 -14.29
C VAL A 145 1.61 1.54 -15.75
N MET A 146 0.92 0.47 -16.15
CA MET A 146 0.44 0.26 -17.52
C MET A 146 -0.89 0.95 -17.80
N GLU A 147 -1.70 1.24 -16.78
CA GLU A 147 -3.05 1.83 -16.91
C GLU A 147 -4.01 1.00 -17.78
N VAL A 148 -3.78 -0.32 -17.91
CA VAL A 148 -4.59 -1.22 -18.77
C VAL A 148 -5.61 -2.09 -18.01
N GLY A 149 -5.61 -2.06 -16.69
CA GLY A 149 -6.52 -2.87 -15.87
C GLY A 149 -6.00 -4.28 -15.57
N LYS A 150 -6.49 -4.86 -14.46
CA LYS A 150 -6.13 -6.21 -13.97
C LYS A 150 -6.54 -7.38 -14.87
N LYS A 151 -7.41 -7.15 -15.86
CA LYS A 151 -8.06 -8.19 -16.66
C LYS A 151 -7.09 -9.20 -17.28
N TYR A 152 -5.96 -8.73 -17.81
CA TYR A 152 -4.97 -9.62 -18.45
C TYR A 152 -4.32 -10.58 -17.45
N PHE A 153 -4.08 -10.11 -16.23
CA PHE A 153 -3.49 -10.92 -15.16
C PHE A 153 -4.52 -11.91 -14.60
N GLU A 154 -5.77 -11.51 -14.41
CA GLU A 154 -6.84 -12.43 -13.98
C GLU A 154 -7.04 -13.59 -14.97
N GLN A 155 -6.98 -13.31 -16.28
CA GLN A 155 -7.07 -14.36 -17.31
C GLN A 155 -5.93 -15.39 -17.21
N LEU A 156 -4.72 -14.95 -16.83
CA LEU A 156 -3.59 -15.85 -16.63
C LEU A 156 -3.75 -16.69 -15.37
N ILE A 157 -4.29 -16.12 -14.28
CA ILE A 157 -4.62 -16.86 -13.05
C ILE A 157 -5.68 -17.92 -13.34
N ASP A 158 -6.78 -17.55 -13.98
CA ASP A 158 -7.89 -18.46 -14.29
C ASP A 158 -7.43 -19.61 -15.19
N LYS A 159 -6.62 -19.31 -16.22
CA LYS A 159 -6.02 -20.34 -17.08
C LYS A 159 -5.15 -21.32 -16.27
N MET A 160 -4.31 -20.81 -15.36
CA MET A 160 -3.48 -21.67 -14.52
C MET A 160 -4.33 -22.53 -13.58
N LYS A 161 -5.40 -21.97 -12.99
CA LYS A 161 -6.32 -22.73 -12.14
C LYS A 161 -7.01 -23.86 -12.91
N GLU A 162 -7.47 -23.59 -14.12
CA GLU A 162 -8.06 -24.60 -15.02
C GLU A 162 -7.05 -25.71 -15.36
N GLU A 163 -5.81 -25.35 -15.70
CA GLU A 163 -4.74 -26.31 -16.02
C GLU A 163 -4.35 -27.19 -14.82
N LYS A 164 -4.42 -26.65 -13.60
CA LYS A 164 -4.11 -27.36 -12.35
C LYS A 164 -5.33 -28.05 -11.73
N GLY A 165 -6.52 -27.83 -12.27
CA GLY A 165 -7.78 -28.42 -11.78
C GLY A 165 -8.20 -27.90 -10.40
N VAL A 166 -7.84 -26.66 -10.07
CA VAL A 166 -8.19 -26.00 -8.79
C VAL A 166 -9.21 -24.89 -9.02
N SER A 167 -9.88 -24.46 -7.96
CA SER A 167 -10.95 -23.45 -8.02
C SER A 167 -10.58 -22.13 -7.35
N LEU A 168 -9.71 -22.18 -6.34
CA LEU A 168 -9.30 -21.04 -5.54
C LEU A 168 -7.79 -20.78 -5.68
N ASP A 169 -7.41 -19.52 -5.70
CA ASP A 169 -6.00 -19.09 -5.75
C ASP A 169 -5.16 -19.62 -4.57
N VAL A 170 -5.81 -19.91 -3.43
CA VAL A 170 -5.17 -20.49 -2.24
C VAL A 170 -4.70 -21.94 -2.45
N GLU A 171 -5.25 -22.63 -3.46
CA GLU A 171 -4.91 -24.01 -3.80
C GLU A 171 -3.65 -24.09 -4.71
N LEU A 172 -3.21 -22.98 -5.30
CA LEU A 172 -2.00 -22.93 -6.11
C LEU A 172 -0.74 -23.12 -5.25
N THR A 173 0.17 -23.97 -5.73
CA THR A 173 1.43 -24.29 -5.04
C THR A 173 2.47 -23.18 -5.23
N ALA A 174 3.57 -23.25 -4.49
CA ALA A 174 4.68 -22.30 -4.65
C ALA A 174 5.26 -22.31 -6.08
N ASP A 175 5.38 -23.49 -6.69
CA ASP A 175 5.91 -23.63 -8.06
C ASP A 175 4.94 -23.03 -9.09
N ASP A 176 3.62 -23.23 -8.90
CA ASP A 176 2.60 -22.61 -9.75
C ASP A 176 2.68 -21.08 -9.66
N LEU A 177 2.79 -20.52 -8.46
CA LEU A 177 2.90 -19.07 -8.26
C LEU A 177 4.21 -18.50 -8.82
N LYS A 178 5.30 -19.27 -8.80
CA LYS A 178 6.58 -18.90 -9.43
C LYS A 178 6.46 -18.88 -10.96
N GLU A 179 5.77 -19.86 -11.53
CA GLU A 179 5.44 -19.88 -12.95
C GLU A 179 4.55 -18.69 -13.33
N LEU A 180 3.52 -18.42 -12.53
CA LEU A 180 2.58 -17.31 -12.75
C LEU A 180 3.29 -15.95 -12.71
N ALA A 181 4.19 -15.74 -11.75
CA ALA A 181 5.02 -14.53 -11.67
C ALA A 181 5.85 -14.34 -12.96
N SER A 182 6.35 -15.44 -13.54
CA SER A 182 7.08 -15.39 -14.82
C SER A 182 6.17 -15.02 -15.99
N GLN A 183 4.95 -15.59 -16.05
CA GLN A 183 3.95 -15.24 -17.05
C GLN A 183 3.51 -13.77 -16.93
N PHE A 184 3.36 -13.25 -15.72
CA PHE A 184 2.98 -11.85 -15.48
C PHE A 184 4.04 -10.87 -15.97
N LYS A 185 5.33 -11.14 -15.73
CA LYS A 185 6.42 -10.31 -16.27
C LYS A 185 6.49 -10.37 -17.79
N ALA A 186 6.20 -11.53 -18.39
CA ALA A 186 6.13 -11.65 -19.85
C ALA A 186 4.99 -10.81 -20.43
N GLU A 187 3.82 -10.80 -19.78
CA GLU A 187 2.69 -9.93 -20.15
C GLU A 187 3.05 -8.45 -20.00
N TYR A 188 3.70 -8.06 -18.89
CA TYR A 188 4.22 -6.70 -18.70
C TYR A 188 5.14 -6.29 -19.87
N LYS A 189 6.12 -7.15 -20.20
CA LYS A 189 7.05 -6.91 -21.31
C LYS A 189 6.34 -6.80 -22.65
N ALA A 190 5.35 -7.65 -22.91
CA ALA A 190 4.58 -7.62 -24.15
C ALA A 190 3.78 -6.31 -24.32
N LYS A 191 3.33 -5.70 -23.22
CA LYS A 191 2.53 -4.46 -23.24
C LYS A 191 3.37 -3.18 -23.19
N ILE A 192 4.42 -3.16 -22.38
CA ILE A 192 5.27 -1.97 -22.15
C ILE A 192 6.48 -1.94 -23.07
N GLY A 193 6.92 -3.09 -23.59
CA GLY A 193 8.11 -3.22 -24.43
C GLY A 193 9.43 -3.27 -23.67
N ASN A 194 9.39 -3.19 -22.33
CA ASN A 194 10.56 -3.29 -21.45
C ASN A 194 10.36 -4.40 -20.42
N ASP A 195 11.46 -4.95 -19.91
CA ASP A 195 11.42 -5.93 -18.82
C ASP A 195 10.84 -5.31 -17.53
N PHE A 196 10.21 -6.15 -16.72
CA PHE A 196 9.73 -5.73 -15.41
C PHE A 196 10.93 -5.30 -14.53
N PRO A 197 10.89 -4.12 -13.89
CA PRO A 197 12.06 -3.58 -13.19
C PRO A 197 12.44 -4.45 -12.00
N SER A 198 13.70 -4.89 -11.96
CA SER A 198 14.25 -5.69 -10.85
C SER A 198 14.93 -4.84 -9.78
N ASP A 199 15.38 -3.62 -10.11
CA ASP A 199 15.93 -2.67 -9.13
C ASP A 199 14.78 -2.03 -8.32
N PRO A 200 14.75 -2.21 -6.99
CA PRO A 200 13.77 -1.57 -6.10
C PRO A 200 13.70 -0.04 -6.26
N LYS A 201 14.82 0.62 -6.56
CA LYS A 201 14.84 2.08 -6.76
C LYS A 201 14.11 2.47 -8.04
N GLU A 202 14.33 1.75 -9.13
CA GLU A 202 13.57 1.95 -10.37
C GLU A 202 12.08 1.66 -10.18
N GLN A 203 11.75 0.57 -9.45
CA GLN A 203 10.37 0.26 -9.08
C GLN A 203 9.72 1.44 -8.36
N LEU A 204 10.36 1.97 -7.32
CA LEU A 204 9.84 3.07 -6.51
C LEU A 204 9.56 4.31 -7.36
N ILE A 205 10.52 4.71 -8.21
CA ILE A 205 10.36 5.89 -9.07
C ILE A 205 9.27 5.68 -10.11
N GLY A 206 9.16 4.47 -10.68
CA GLY A 206 8.06 4.13 -11.57
C GLY A 206 6.69 4.24 -10.88
N ALA A 207 6.58 3.77 -9.63
CA ALA A 207 5.37 3.88 -8.81
C ALA A 207 5.02 5.33 -8.47
N VAL A 208 5.99 6.15 -8.06
CA VAL A 208 5.79 7.59 -7.77
C VAL A 208 5.29 8.32 -9.03
N LYS A 209 5.94 8.09 -10.18
CA LYS A 209 5.49 8.66 -11.47
C LYS A 209 4.07 8.21 -11.81
N ALA A 210 3.73 6.94 -11.61
CA ALA A 210 2.40 6.42 -11.89
C ALA A 210 1.33 7.06 -10.98
N VAL A 211 1.61 7.27 -9.69
CA VAL A 211 0.71 8.00 -8.80
C VAL A 211 0.53 9.46 -9.24
N PHE A 212 1.60 10.15 -9.64
CA PHE A 212 1.43 11.51 -10.17
C PHE A 212 0.63 11.53 -11.47
N ARG A 213 0.84 10.58 -12.38
CA ARG A 213 0.02 10.43 -13.61
C ARG A 213 -1.44 10.12 -13.30
N SER A 214 -1.72 9.31 -12.27
CA SER A 214 -3.11 8.95 -11.91
C SER A 214 -3.93 10.15 -11.47
N TRP A 215 -3.28 11.25 -11.04
CA TRP A 215 -3.96 12.53 -10.84
C TRP A 215 -4.61 13.03 -12.13
N ASP A 216 -4.00 12.87 -13.30
CA ASP A 216 -4.53 13.38 -14.58
C ASP A 216 -5.34 12.34 -15.37
N ASN A 217 -5.65 11.19 -14.78
CA ASN A 217 -6.42 10.16 -15.49
C ASN A 217 -7.88 10.61 -15.73
N PRO A 218 -8.58 10.05 -16.74
CA PRO A 218 -9.95 10.45 -17.07
C PRO A 218 -10.93 10.29 -15.90
N ARG A 219 -10.81 9.22 -15.11
CA ARG A 219 -11.67 8.96 -13.95
C ARG A 219 -11.51 10.03 -12.87
N ALA A 220 -10.29 10.41 -12.53
CA ALA A 220 -9.99 11.43 -11.52
C ALA A 220 -10.41 12.81 -11.99
N ASN A 221 -10.26 13.13 -13.28
CA ASN A 221 -10.76 14.36 -13.88
C ASN A 221 -12.28 14.51 -13.72
N VAL A 222 -13.05 13.46 -14.01
CA VAL A 222 -14.51 13.45 -13.82
C VAL A 222 -14.86 13.61 -12.34
N TYR A 223 -14.27 12.79 -11.46
CA TYR A 223 -14.55 12.85 -10.03
C TYR A 223 -14.27 14.23 -9.43
N ARG A 224 -13.15 14.86 -9.82
CA ARG A 224 -12.79 16.20 -9.35
C ARG A 224 -13.78 17.26 -9.79
N ARG A 225 -14.24 17.21 -11.04
CA ARG A 225 -15.25 18.14 -11.55
C ARG A 225 -16.57 17.97 -10.80
N ASP A 226 -16.96 16.74 -10.52
CA ASP A 226 -18.25 16.43 -9.87
C ASP A 226 -18.25 16.73 -8.35
N ASN A 227 -17.06 16.87 -7.74
CA ASN A 227 -16.87 17.17 -6.30
C ASN A 227 -16.15 18.50 -6.04
N ASP A 228 -16.06 19.38 -7.04
CA ASP A 228 -15.43 20.71 -6.94
C ASP A 228 -13.98 20.70 -6.40
N ILE A 229 -13.19 19.67 -6.75
CA ILE A 229 -11.79 19.53 -6.35
C ILE A 229 -10.88 20.17 -7.42
N PRO A 230 -10.12 21.23 -7.09
CA PRO A 230 -9.25 21.88 -8.06
C PRO A 230 -8.11 20.97 -8.55
N TYR A 231 -7.87 20.98 -9.87
CA TYR A 231 -6.75 20.25 -10.49
C TYR A 231 -5.39 20.66 -9.92
N SER A 232 -5.23 21.94 -9.59
CA SER A 232 -3.98 22.52 -9.07
C SER A 232 -3.58 22.00 -7.69
N TRP A 233 -4.43 21.25 -6.99
CA TRP A 233 -4.11 20.71 -5.67
C TRP A 233 -3.10 19.57 -5.69
N GLY A 234 -2.99 18.85 -6.82
CA GLY A 234 -2.13 17.68 -6.94
C GLY A 234 -2.49 16.55 -5.98
N THR A 235 -1.64 15.52 -5.96
CA THR A 235 -1.73 14.39 -5.02
C THR A 235 -0.38 14.15 -4.36
N ALA A 236 -0.37 13.72 -3.11
CA ALA A 236 0.83 13.29 -2.42
C ALA A 236 1.05 11.78 -2.62
N VAL A 237 2.28 11.32 -2.39
CA VAL A 237 2.65 9.91 -2.43
C VAL A 237 3.19 9.51 -1.07
N ASN A 238 2.57 8.53 -0.44
CA ASN A 238 3.02 7.98 0.83
C ASN A 238 3.78 6.69 0.56
N VAL A 239 5.04 6.65 0.98
CA VAL A 239 5.91 5.48 0.91
C VAL A 239 6.07 4.97 2.33
N GLN A 240 5.64 3.74 2.59
CA GLN A 240 5.54 3.21 3.95
C GLN A 240 6.08 1.78 4.00
N ALA A 241 6.87 1.44 5.01
CA ALA A 241 7.34 0.09 5.24
C ALA A 241 6.17 -0.90 5.31
N MET A 242 6.32 -2.05 4.66
CA MET A 242 5.31 -3.10 4.66
C MET A 242 5.13 -3.71 6.06
N ALA A 243 3.87 -3.90 6.42
CA ALA A 243 3.43 -4.88 7.41
C ALA A 243 2.63 -5.98 6.69
N PHE A 244 2.75 -7.22 7.12
CA PHE A 244 2.17 -8.36 6.41
C PHE A 244 1.03 -9.03 7.20
N GLY A 245 -0.20 -8.83 6.73
CA GLY A 245 -1.38 -9.51 7.25
C GLY A 245 -1.56 -10.95 6.75
N ASN A 246 -0.67 -11.44 5.89
CA ASN A 246 -0.81 -12.68 5.12
C ASN A 246 0.32 -13.71 5.32
N MET A 247 1.13 -13.59 6.39
CA MET A 247 2.22 -14.56 6.63
C MET A 247 1.74 -15.90 7.19
N GLY A 248 0.55 -15.91 7.81
CA GLY A 248 0.00 -17.06 8.52
C GLY A 248 -1.29 -16.71 9.24
N ASP A 249 -1.77 -17.65 10.05
CA ASP A 249 -3.05 -17.53 10.77
C ASP A 249 -2.98 -16.57 11.98
N ASP A 250 -1.77 -16.25 12.43
CA ASP A 250 -1.48 -15.23 13.45
C ASP A 250 -1.36 -13.81 12.85
N CYS A 251 -1.68 -13.65 11.57
CA CYS A 251 -1.67 -12.39 10.84
C CYS A 251 -3.07 -12.06 10.28
N GLY A 252 -3.34 -10.78 10.05
CA GLY A 252 -4.60 -10.35 9.44
C GLY A 252 -4.60 -8.88 9.03
N THR A 253 -5.69 -8.45 8.41
CA THR A 253 -5.87 -7.05 8.02
C THR A 253 -7.36 -6.71 8.08
N GLY A 254 -7.68 -5.47 8.42
CA GLY A 254 -9.07 -5.05 8.52
C GLY A 254 -9.29 -3.56 8.36
N VAL A 255 -10.56 -3.21 8.29
CA VAL A 255 -11.05 -1.83 8.25
C VAL A 255 -12.12 -1.70 9.35
N ALA A 256 -12.06 -0.64 10.14
CA ALA A 256 -13.08 -0.39 11.15
C ALA A 256 -13.37 1.10 11.34
N PHE A 257 -14.60 1.35 11.80
CA PHE A 257 -15.13 2.62 12.21
C PHE A 257 -15.33 2.61 13.73
N THR A 258 -14.90 3.66 14.42
CA THR A 258 -15.04 3.73 15.89
C THR A 258 -16.50 3.79 16.35
N ARG A 259 -17.41 4.15 15.44
CA ARG A 259 -18.86 4.14 15.61
C ARG A 259 -19.52 3.53 14.37
N ASP A 260 -20.77 3.13 14.48
CA ASP A 260 -21.55 2.68 13.33
C ASP A 260 -21.77 3.86 12.35
N PRO A 261 -21.22 3.80 11.12
CA PRO A 261 -21.35 4.89 10.15
C PRO A 261 -22.77 5.03 9.59
N ALA A 262 -23.64 4.02 9.72
CA ALA A 262 -25.00 4.04 9.24
C ALA A 262 -25.99 4.59 10.28
N THR A 263 -25.79 4.25 11.56
CA THR A 263 -26.72 4.61 12.65
C THR A 263 -26.19 5.69 13.60
N GLY A 264 -24.87 5.88 13.66
CA GLY A 264 -24.20 6.74 14.62
C GLY A 264 -24.02 6.13 16.02
N GLU A 265 -24.43 4.87 16.23
CA GLU A 265 -24.26 4.16 17.50
C GLU A 265 -22.79 4.09 17.89
N LYS A 266 -22.47 4.37 19.16
CA LYS A 266 -21.10 4.28 19.69
C LYS A 266 -20.69 2.81 19.90
N LYS A 267 -20.42 2.14 18.79
CA LYS A 267 -20.01 0.74 18.72
C LYS A 267 -18.96 0.58 17.62
N LEU A 268 -17.85 -0.07 17.95
CA LEU A 268 -16.83 -0.42 16.97
C LEU A 268 -17.45 -1.34 15.92
N MET A 269 -17.44 -0.89 14.67
CA MET A 269 -18.03 -1.60 13.53
C MET A 269 -16.94 -1.75 12.48
N GLY A 270 -16.82 -2.92 11.87
CA GLY A 270 -15.78 -3.16 10.90
C GLY A 270 -15.66 -4.64 10.56
N GLU A 271 -14.70 -4.92 9.69
CA GLU A 271 -14.45 -6.23 9.14
C GLU A 271 -12.96 -6.49 9.03
N PHE A 272 -12.56 -7.76 9.18
CA PHE A 272 -11.18 -8.18 9.02
C PHE A 272 -11.09 -9.56 8.37
N LEU A 273 -9.93 -9.86 7.79
CA LEU A 273 -9.58 -11.17 7.27
C LEU A 273 -8.29 -11.64 7.95
N THR A 274 -8.26 -12.91 8.36
CA THR A 274 -7.03 -13.60 8.75
C THR A 274 -6.24 -14.01 7.51
N ASN A 275 -4.92 -14.00 7.61
CA ASN A 275 -4.02 -14.44 6.55
C ASN A 275 -4.36 -13.79 5.19
N ALA A 276 -4.38 -12.46 5.13
CA ALA A 276 -4.86 -11.65 4.00
C ALA A 276 -4.11 -10.32 3.88
N GLN A 277 -4.09 -9.73 2.67
CA GLN A 277 -3.66 -8.35 2.47
C GLN A 277 -4.88 -7.44 2.30
N GLY A 278 -4.71 -6.13 2.51
CA GLY A 278 -5.82 -5.17 2.47
C GLY A 278 -6.64 -5.21 1.16
N GLU A 279 -6.01 -5.59 0.06
CA GLU A 279 -6.69 -5.83 -1.22
C GLU A 279 -7.78 -6.91 -1.12
N ASP A 280 -7.55 -7.99 -0.37
CA ASP A 280 -8.51 -9.10 -0.26
C ASP A 280 -9.78 -8.69 0.48
N VAL A 281 -9.68 -7.72 1.41
CA VAL A 281 -10.83 -7.13 2.12
C VAL A 281 -11.69 -6.31 1.16
N VAL A 282 -11.06 -5.58 0.23
CA VAL A 282 -11.76 -4.73 -0.75
C VAL A 282 -12.31 -5.54 -1.93
N ALA A 283 -11.60 -6.59 -2.35
CA ALA A 283 -11.96 -7.38 -3.53
C ALA A 283 -13.21 -8.26 -3.32
N GLY A 284 -13.59 -8.55 -2.06
CA GLY A 284 -14.78 -9.34 -1.73
C GLY A 284 -14.71 -10.81 -2.15
N VAL A 285 -13.52 -11.32 -2.49
CA VAL A 285 -13.30 -12.74 -2.88
C VAL A 285 -13.47 -13.67 -1.68
N ARG A 286 -13.10 -13.20 -0.48
CA ARG A 286 -13.28 -13.90 0.79
C ARG A 286 -14.29 -13.14 1.64
N THR A 287 -15.19 -13.87 2.30
CA THR A 287 -16.15 -13.28 3.25
C THR A 287 -15.40 -12.74 4.46
N PRO A 288 -15.43 -11.42 4.72
CA PRO A 288 -14.78 -10.84 5.89
C PRO A 288 -15.46 -11.27 7.20
N MET A 289 -14.69 -11.27 8.28
CA MET A 289 -15.18 -11.56 9.63
C MET A 289 -15.53 -10.25 10.33
N PRO A 290 -16.65 -10.16 11.08
CA PRO A 290 -16.96 -8.98 11.87
C PRO A 290 -15.85 -8.66 12.88
N ILE A 291 -15.51 -7.39 13.07
CA ILE A 291 -14.41 -6.92 13.93
C ILE A 291 -14.48 -7.47 15.37
N ALA A 292 -15.67 -7.75 15.89
CA ALA A 292 -15.85 -8.35 17.22
C ALA A 292 -15.17 -9.73 17.35
N GLN A 293 -15.05 -10.51 16.27
CA GLN A 293 -14.38 -11.82 16.30
C GLN A 293 -12.86 -11.69 16.42
N MET A 294 -12.31 -10.48 16.28
CA MET A 294 -10.89 -10.22 16.51
C MET A 294 -10.50 -10.47 17.98
N GLU A 295 -11.43 -10.32 18.92
CA GLU A 295 -11.21 -10.62 20.35
C GLU A 295 -10.83 -12.10 20.57
N GLU A 296 -11.38 -13.00 19.76
CA GLU A 296 -11.10 -14.44 19.84
C GLU A 296 -9.83 -14.81 19.07
N LYS A 297 -9.60 -14.17 17.90
CA LYS A 297 -8.49 -14.51 17.00
C LYS A 297 -7.17 -13.84 17.37
N PHE A 298 -7.22 -12.58 17.77
CA PHE A 298 -6.05 -11.75 18.09
C PHE A 298 -6.33 -10.92 19.37
N PRO A 299 -6.52 -11.55 20.55
CA PRO A 299 -6.97 -10.87 21.76
C PRO A 299 -6.08 -9.68 22.14
N GLU A 300 -4.76 -9.86 22.11
CA GLU A 300 -3.80 -8.80 22.46
C GLU A 300 -3.84 -7.64 21.44
N ALA A 301 -3.84 -7.95 20.14
CA ALA A 301 -3.94 -6.95 19.08
C ALA A 301 -5.30 -6.22 19.12
N PHE A 302 -6.39 -6.90 19.46
CA PHE A 302 -7.72 -6.29 19.58
C PHE A 302 -7.80 -5.33 20.77
N GLU A 303 -7.21 -5.69 21.93
CA GLU A 303 -7.10 -4.78 23.07
C GLU A 303 -6.27 -3.54 22.73
N GLN A 304 -5.17 -3.71 22.01
CA GLN A 304 -4.38 -2.59 21.51
C GLN A 304 -5.20 -1.74 20.52
N PHE A 305 -5.94 -2.38 19.60
CA PHE A 305 -6.74 -1.71 18.59
C PHE A 305 -7.86 -0.86 19.21
N LYS A 306 -8.56 -1.39 20.23
CA LYS A 306 -9.55 -0.62 20.99
C LYS A 306 -8.95 0.63 21.65
N LYS A 307 -7.73 0.55 22.19
CA LYS A 307 -7.01 1.70 22.75
C LYS A 307 -6.67 2.72 21.66
N VAL A 308 -6.17 2.26 20.50
CA VAL A 308 -5.89 3.11 19.34
C VAL A 308 -7.16 3.85 18.89
N CYS A 309 -8.27 3.14 18.75
CA CYS A 309 -9.58 3.72 18.40
C CYS A 309 -9.99 4.83 19.37
N ALA A 310 -9.86 4.58 20.68
CA ALA A 310 -10.21 5.56 21.71
C ALA A 310 -9.30 6.79 21.67
N ILE A 311 -7.99 6.60 21.48
CA ILE A 311 -7.02 7.70 21.35
C ILE A 311 -7.35 8.56 20.12
N LEU A 312 -7.60 7.92 18.98
CA LEU A 312 -7.90 8.63 17.73
C LEU A 312 -9.21 9.42 17.81
N GLU A 313 -10.29 8.81 18.30
CA GLU A 313 -11.58 9.48 18.43
C GLU A 313 -11.50 10.65 19.44
N ASP A 314 -10.77 10.51 20.55
CA ASP A 314 -10.56 11.62 21.50
C ASP A 314 -9.67 12.71 20.91
N HIS A 315 -8.61 12.34 20.18
CA HIS A 315 -7.67 13.29 19.59
C HIS A 315 -8.33 14.13 18.47
N TYR A 316 -9.01 13.48 17.53
CA TYR A 316 -9.64 14.13 16.39
C TYR A 316 -11.04 14.68 16.70
N ARG A 317 -11.64 14.30 17.83
CA ARG A 317 -12.97 14.72 18.28
C ARG A 317 -14.08 14.38 17.28
N ASP A 318 -13.88 13.31 16.52
CA ASP A 318 -14.80 12.82 15.50
C ASP A 318 -14.69 11.31 15.34
N MET A 319 -15.71 10.67 14.76
CA MET A 319 -15.66 9.26 14.39
C MET A 319 -14.51 9.00 13.41
N GLN A 320 -13.79 7.89 13.59
CA GLN A 320 -12.62 7.56 12.78
C GLN A 320 -12.85 6.31 11.95
N ASP A 321 -12.46 6.38 10.68
CA ASP A 321 -12.31 5.26 9.75
C ASP A 321 -10.82 4.87 9.69
N MET A 322 -10.52 3.59 9.95
CA MET A 322 -9.16 3.11 10.16
C MET A 322 -8.91 1.81 9.40
N GLU A 323 -7.79 1.77 8.69
CA GLU A 323 -7.19 0.53 8.19
C GLU A 323 -6.15 0.04 9.20
N PHE A 324 -6.10 -1.27 9.45
CA PHE A 324 -5.08 -1.89 10.31
C PHE A 324 -4.59 -3.23 9.74
N THR A 325 -3.40 -3.63 10.21
CA THR A 325 -2.77 -4.92 9.89
C THR A 325 -2.28 -5.53 11.20
N VAL A 326 -2.42 -6.84 11.34
CA VAL A 326 -1.79 -7.62 12.41
C VAL A 326 -0.73 -8.48 11.78
N GLU A 327 0.51 -8.35 12.23
CA GLU A 327 1.65 -9.18 11.79
C GLU A 327 2.22 -9.92 13.00
N ASN A 328 2.18 -11.26 12.96
CA ASN A 328 2.63 -12.15 14.03
C ASN A 328 2.06 -11.74 15.41
N GLY A 329 0.74 -11.51 15.46
CA GLY A 329 0.01 -11.08 16.66
C GLY A 329 0.18 -9.62 17.08
N LYS A 330 0.98 -8.81 16.37
CA LYS A 330 1.18 -7.38 16.67
C LYS A 330 0.36 -6.50 15.75
N LEU A 331 -0.38 -5.55 16.33
CA LEU A 331 -1.08 -4.48 15.61
C LEU A 331 -0.09 -3.43 15.06
#